data_AF-A0AAQ0QEF6-F1
#
_entry.id   AF-A0AAQ0QEF6-F1
#
_cell.length_a   1.000
_cell.length_b   1.000
_cell.length_c   1.000
_cell.angle_alpha   90.00
_cell.angle_beta   90.00
_cell.angle_gamma   90.00
#
_symmetry.space_group_name_H-M   'P 1'
#
loop_
_entity.id
_entity.type
_entity.pdbx_description
1 polymer ?
#
loop_
_entity_poly.entity_id
_entity_poly.type
_entity_poly.pdbx_seq_one_letter_code
_entity_poly.pdbx_strand_id
1 'polypeptide(L)'
;MRNSANVPNINSPQSKSTSSKPSKPSKRNLKAYKSYPMTNKYTSVDIVENIPNPLYKYYSFHEKRDSSRLNGGLFFSSPLDFNDPYDCQTNVCNNTLGILNKGGIYTMEWLQGKLIELGFPDEEVGKLAKGLCDGNIDSANQVHLRQIEKLGILCLTNTDTSITMWAYYTNHQGYCLQYDTTDIMRDITLNFVEQMDYQLLTHLWNIKRYNMNPEIRCPDRPNRCMESKRLFNDTFVKSAISNKFFERKKPEEVLNFVQNVYIKRCWANHVQYVERLNMQKPNLFFDESRGIGSGKYNHKLNVWSGENEYRIGLSLGGRKLIRINPTRIKRIVFGYNSPDSSITSIIKIIGENIKPQLFKIDKGATGFVRSPIIIPNESLQE
;
A
#
# COMPACT_ATOMS: atom_id res chain seq x y z
N MET A 1 12.96 -25.38 71.77
CA MET A 1 13.91 -24.92 72.83
C MET A 1 14.10 -23.42 72.58
N ARG A 2 13.68 -22.51 73.49
CA ARG A 2 14.46 -21.99 74.65
C ARG A 2 15.82 -21.44 74.19
N ASN A 3 16.23 -20.17 74.37
CA ASN A 3 15.87 -19.08 75.31
C ASN A 3 16.25 -17.71 74.65
N SER A 4 15.52 -16.57 74.78
CA SER A 4 15.51 -15.55 75.86
C SER A 4 16.90 -15.01 76.29
N ALA A 5 17.17 -13.73 76.57
CA ALA A 5 16.45 -12.43 76.44
C ALA A 5 17.45 -11.28 76.79
N ASN A 6 17.09 -9.99 76.55
CA ASN A 6 17.19 -8.90 77.55
C ASN A 6 16.89 -7.47 77.00
N VAL A 7 16.16 -6.68 77.79
CA VAL A 7 15.88 -5.23 77.68
C VAL A 7 15.78 -4.69 79.11
N PRO A 8 16.50 -3.61 79.47
CA PRO A 8 15.91 -2.43 80.16
C PRO A 8 16.65 -1.08 79.86
N ASN A 9 16.19 0.14 80.19
CA ASN A 9 14.86 0.71 80.50
C ASN A 9 14.88 2.28 80.51
N ILE A 10 13.71 2.90 80.29
CA ILE A 10 13.16 4.11 80.98
C ILE A 10 13.97 5.45 80.99
N ASN A 11 13.41 6.52 80.40
CA ASN A 11 12.78 7.64 81.16
C ASN A 11 12.01 8.68 80.29
N SER A 12 11.00 9.30 80.92
CA SER A 12 10.16 10.45 80.47
C SER A 12 10.00 11.42 81.70
N PRO A 13 9.24 12.55 81.76
CA PRO A 13 8.15 13.04 80.89
C PRO A 13 7.96 14.60 80.71
N GLN A 14 6.85 15.01 80.05
CA GLN A 14 6.07 16.30 80.21
C GLN A 14 6.72 17.67 79.79
N SER A 15 6.02 18.75 79.36
CA SER A 15 4.56 19.04 79.19
C SER A 15 4.20 20.22 78.22
N LYS A 16 3.00 20.14 77.60
CA LYS A 16 1.98 21.19 77.27
C LYS A 16 2.20 22.38 76.28
N SER A 17 1.44 22.31 75.16
CA SER A 17 0.56 23.37 74.53
C SER A 17 1.21 24.60 73.83
N THR A 18 0.67 25.25 72.78
CA THR A 18 -0.71 25.36 72.18
C THR A 18 -0.70 25.50 70.62
N SER A 19 -1.85 25.27 69.95
CA SER A 19 -2.35 25.83 68.64
C SER A 19 -1.38 25.98 67.42
N SER A 20 -1.69 25.62 66.17
CA SER A 20 -2.97 25.63 65.42
C SER A 20 -2.93 24.77 64.13
N LYS A 21 -4.07 24.56 63.46
CA LYS A 21 -4.26 23.72 62.23
C LYS A 21 -3.95 24.50 60.92
N PRO A 22 -4.01 23.87 59.72
CA PRO A 22 -3.23 22.72 59.24
C PRO A 22 -2.44 23.06 57.95
N SER A 23 -1.36 22.32 57.67
CA SER A 23 -0.50 22.55 56.49
C SER A 23 -1.18 22.19 55.15
N LYS A 24 -1.38 23.19 54.27
CA LYS A 24 -1.65 22.94 52.84
C LYS A 24 -0.34 22.57 52.11
N PRO A 25 -0.35 21.61 51.16
CA PRO A 25 0.87 21.19 50.47
C PRO A 25 1.45 22.29 49.55
N SER A 26 2.78 22.31 49.47
CA SER A 26 3.57 23.32 48.76
C SER A 26 3.32 23.37 47.25
N LYS A 27 3.37 24.57 46.67
CA LYS A 27 3.50 24.80 45.22
C LYS A 27 4.64 23.95 44.64
N ARG A 28 4.33 22.89 43.89
CA ARG A 28 5.34 22.08 43.19
C ARG A 28 5.61 22.71 41.83
N ASN A 29 6.85 23.14 41.65
CA ASN A 29 7.28 23.92 40.49
C ASN A 29 7.17 23.16 39.15
N LEU A 30 6.87 23.93 38.10
CA LEU A 30 7.25 23.61 36.72
C LEU A 30 8.72 23.15 36.69
N LYS A 31 8.99 21.90 36.31
CA LYS A 31 10.34 21.46 35.93
C LYS A 31 10.29 20.46 34.75
N ALA A 32 10.69 20.99 33.60
CA ALA A 32 11.41 20.32 32.52
C ALA A 32 10.95 18.90 32.12
N TYR A 33 10.26 18.82 30.99
CA TYR A 33 10.40 17.67 30.09
C TYR A 33 11.89 17.52 29.73
N LYS A 34 12.55 16.51 30.31
CA LYS A 34 13.89 16.12 29.87
C LYS A 34 13.78 15.47 28.50
N SER A 35 14.33 16.12 27.48
CA SER A 35 14.63 15.51 26.20
C SER A 35 15.58 14.32 26.41
N TYR A 36 15.14 13.13 26.04
CA TYR A 36 16.06 12.01 25.83
C TYR A 36 16.71 12.19 24.45
N PRO A 37 18.04 12.01 24.33
CA PRO A 37 18.72 12.21 23.05
C PRO A 37 18.33 11.13 22.05
N MET A 38 17.69 11.53 20.94
CA MET A 38 17.57 10.68 19.76
C MET A 38 18.95 10.41 19.19
N THR A 39 19.48 9.21 19.41
CA THR A 39 20.73 8.78 18.77
C THR A 39 20.46 8.39 17.32
N ASN A 40 20.82 9.31 16.41
CA ASN A 40 20.89 9.21 14.95
C ASN A 40 20.60 7.83 14.31
N LYS A 41 19.48 7.76 13.58
CA LYS A 41 19.32 6.89 12.40
C LYS A 41 18.29 7.43 11.38
N TYR A 42 18.33 8.74 11.12
CA TYR A 42 17.58 9.39 10.04
C TYR A 42 18.55 9.99 9.01
N THR A 43 19.04 9.14 8.12
CA THR A 43 19.85 9.52 6.95
C THR A 43 19.39 8.72 5.72
N SER A 44 18.13 8.93 5.35
CA SER A 44 17.61 8.67 4.02
C SER A 44 16.65 9.81 3.69
N VAL A 45 16.83 10.48 2.56
CA VAL A 45 15.88 11.48 2.07
C VAL A 45 14.51 10.82 1.93
N ASP A 46 13.47 11.44 2.47
CA ASP A 46 12.14 10.85 2.67
C ASP A 46 11.36 10.65 1.36
N ILE A 47 11.69 9.57 0.65
CA ILE A 47 10.97 9.14 -0.54
C ILE A 47 9.66 8.46 -0.10
N VAL A 48 8.56 9.21 -0.16
CA VAL A 48 7.20 8.73 0.20
C VAL A 48 6.70 7.64 -0.75
N GLU A 49 7.16 7.67 -2.00
CA GLU A 49 6.88 6.69 -3.05
C GLU A 49 8.14 6.48 -3.90
N ASN A 50 8.73 5.29 -3.85
CA ASN A 50 9.98 5.02 -4.55
C ASN A 50 9.73 4.45 -5.95
N ILE A 51 9.15 5.29 -6.81
CA ILE A 51 8.91 5.00 -8.23
C ILE A 51 9.43 6.13 -9.12
N PRO A 52 10.13 5.83 -10.24
CA PRO A 52 10.57 6.84 -11.18
C PRO A 52 9.39 7.37 -12.03
N ASN A 53 9.64 8.48 -12.73
CA ASN A 53 8.81 8.93 -13.84
C ASN A 53 9.70 8.95 -15.11
N PRO A 54 9.35 8.23 -16.19
CA PRO A 54 8.18 7.36 -16.36
C PRO A 54 8.35 5.93 -15.85
N LEU A 55 7.24 5.19 -15.82
CA LEU A 55 7.20 3.73 -15.72
C LEU A 55 6.45 3.12 -16.90
N TYR A 56 6.69 1.84 -17.16
CA TYR A 56 6.25 1.12 -18.35
C TYR A 56 5.53 -0.19 -17.99
N LYS A 57 4.62 -0.64 -18.86
CA LYS A 57 3.98 -1.96 -18.75
C LYS A 57 3.76 -2.59 -20.12
N TYR A 58 4.17 -3.86 -20.22
CA TYR A 58 4.10 -4.69 -21.42
C TYR A 58 2.74 -5.40 -21.50
N TYR A 59 2.19 -5.49 -22.71
CA TYR A 59 0.93 -6.14 -23.00
C TYR A 59 0.96 -6.89 -24.34
N SER A 60 0.65 -8.19 -24.32
CA SER A 60 0.23 -8.90 -25.54
C SER A 60 -1.10 -8.34 -26.03
N PHE A 61 -1.25 -8.27 -27.37
CA PHE A 61 -2.52 -7.93 -28.02
C PHE A 61 -3.65 -8.82 -27.51
N HIS A 62 -4.80 -8.21 -27.25
CA HIS A 62 -5.97 -8.89 -26.74
C HIS A 62 -7.23 -8.04 -26.94
N GLU A 63 -7.95 -8.31 -28.03
CA GLU A 63 -9.21 -7.69 -28.47
C GLU A 63 -10.08 -7.14 -27.33
N LYS A 64 -10.51 -8.00 -26.39
CA LYS A 64 -11.43 -7.63 -25.28
C LYS A 64 -10.81 -6.80 -24.15
N ARG A 65 -9.48 -6.65 -24.10
CA ARG A 65 -8.74 -5.97 -23.01
C ARG A 65 -8.04 -4.69 -23.46
N ASP A 66 -7.66 -4.58 -24.73
CA ASP A 66 -6.87 -3.46 -25.23
C ASP A 66 -7.62 -2.13 -25.14
N SER A 67 -8.90 -2.08 -25.51
CA SER A 67 -9.75 -0.89 -25.27
C SER A 67 -9.73 -0.44 -23.81
N SER A 68 -9.80 -1.37 -22.86
CA SER A 68 -9.72 -1.00 -21.45
C SER A 68 -8.34 -0.52 -21.03
N ARG A 69 -7.24 -1.13 -21.53
CA ARG A 69 -5.85 -0.77 -21.18
C ARG A 69 -5.49 0.62 -21.72
N LEU A 70 -5.86 0.88 -22.98
CA LEU A 70 -5.61 2.13 -23.69
C LEU A 70 -6.47 3.27 -23.14
N ASN A 71 -7.68 2.97 -22.66
CA ASN A 71 -8.52 3.91 -21.91
C ASN A 71 -8.24 3.88 -20.38
N GLY A 72 -6.96 3.91 -20.00
CA GLY A 72 -6.50 4.10 -18.62
C GLY A 72 -6.72 2.92 -17.65
N GLY A 73 -7.07 1.73 -18.11
CA GLY A 73 -7.34 0.58 -17.24
C GLY A 73 -6.08 -0.16 -16.78
N LEU A 74 -5.84 -0.15 -15.47
CA LEU A 74 -4.77 -0.88 -14.78
C LEU A 74 -5.38 -2.03 -13.97
N PHE A 75 -5.03 -3.27 -14.30
CA PHE A 75 -5.46 -4.43 -13.52
C PHE A 75 -4.49 -4.69 -12.37
N PHE A 76 -5.01 -4.69 -11.14
CA PHE A 76 -4.29 -5.02 -9.92
C PHE A 76 -4.47 -6.51 -9.61
N SER A 77 -3.51 -7.33 -10.01
CA SER A 77 -3.54 -8.78 -9.81
C SER A 77 -3.45 -9.14 -8.32
N SER A 78 -4.09 -10.23 -7.90
CA SER A 78 -3.73 -10.84 -6.61
C SER A 78 -2.37 -11.53 -6.73
N PRO A 79 -1.54 -11.58 -5.68
CA PRO A 79 -0.47 -12.56 -5.52
C PRO A 79 -0.84 -14.00 -5.92
N LEU A 80 -2.11 -14.41 -5.72
CA LEU A 80 -2.60 -15.73 -6.12
C LEU A 80 -2.71 -15.91 -7.65
N ASP A 81 -2.63 -14.82 -8.41
CA ASP A 81 -2.66 -14.83 -9.88
C ASP A 81 -1.24 -14.71 -10.48
N PHE A 82 -0.20 -14.70 -9.65
CA PHE A 82 1.19 -14.61 -10.11
C PHE A 82 1.68 -15.95 -10.67
N ASN A 83 2.47 -15.89 -11.74
CA ASN A 83 3.03 -17.07 -12.41
C ASN A 83 4.25 -17.66 -11.70
N ASP A 84 4.91 -16.90 -10.82
CA ASP A 84 6.00 -17.41 -9.97
C ASP A 84 5.44 -17.76 -8.58
N PRO A 85 5.41 -19.04 -8.17
CA PRO A 85 4.91 -19.45 -6.85
C PRO A 85 5.81 -19.01 -5.69
N TYR A 86 7.03 -18.53 -5.97
CA TYR A 86 7.93 -17.95 -4.97
C TYR A 86 7.71 -16.46 -4.75
N ASP A 87 6.90 -15.81 -5.61
CA ASP A 87 6.63 -14.38 -5.57
C ASP A 87 5.32 -14.09 -4.81
N CYS A 88 5.42 -13.30 -3.73
CA CYS A 88 4.32 -12.92 -2.82
C CYS A 88 3.56 -14.05 -2.08
N GLN A 89 3.77 -15.32 -2.41
CA GLN A 89 3.04 -16.48 -1.86
C GLN A 89 3.80 -17.24 -0.75
N THR A 90 4.75 -16.57 -0.08
CA THR A 90 5.56 -17.18 0.99
C THR A 90 4.76 -17.43 2.28
N ASN A 91 4.91 -18.64 2.85
CA ASN A 91 4.33 -19.01 4.14
C ASN A 91 4.68 -18.00 5.26
N VAL A 92 3.72 -17.69 6.14
CA VAL A 92 3.88 -16.71 7.22
C VAL A 92 4.05 -17.31 8.62
N CYS A 93 4.60 -16.52 9.55
CA CYS A 93 4.56 -16.73 10.99
C CYS A 93 3.33 -16.04 11.61
N ASN A 94 2.55 -16.77 12.41
CA ASN A 94 1.50 -16.17 13.24
C ASN A 94 2.12 -15.36 14.39
N ASN A 95 2.10 -14.03 14.28
CA ASN A 95 2.64 -13.11 15.27
C ASN A 95 1.56 -12.39 16.11
N THR A 96 0.33 -12.93 16.16
CA THR A 96 -0.84 -12.26 16.75
C THR A 96 -0.63 -11.86 18.20
N LEU A 97 -0.27 -12.80 19.09
CA LEU A 97 0.02 -12.49 20.51
C LEU A 97 1.15 -11.45 20.65
N GLY A 98 2.20 -11.56 19.82
CA GLY A 98 3.33 -10.62 19.83
C GLY A 98 2.97 -9.20 19.41
N ILE A 99 1.85 -9.01 18.69
CA ILE A 99 1.28 -7.70 18.39
C ILE A 99 0.35 -7.22 19.51
N LEU A 100 -0.58 -8.06 19.97
CA LEU A 100 -1.53 -7.69 21.03
C LEU A 100 -0.82 -7.31 22.35
N ASN A 101 0.27 -8.01 22.68
CA ASN A 101 1.08 -7.72 23.87
C ASN A 101 1.77 -6.34 23.85
N LYS A 102 1.75 -5.61 22.72
CA LYS A 102 2.25 -4.22 22.62
C LYS A 102 1.23 -3.19 23.10
N GLY A 103 -0.06 -3.57 23.17
CA GLY A 103 -1.15 -2.69 23.53
C GLY A 103 -1.31 -1.49 22.59
N GLY A 104 -1.80 -0.38 23.14
CA GLY A 104 -2.11 0.82 22.35
C GLY A 104 -3.24 0.54 21.35
N ILE A 105 -2.95 0.68 20.05
CA ILE A 105 -3.93 0.40 18.98
C ILE A 105 -4.16 -1.10 18.72
N TYR A 106 -3.33 -1.98 19.29
CA TYR A 106 -3.34 -3.42 19.01
C TYR A 106 -4.17 -4.18 20.06
N THR A 107 -5.49 -4.08 19.94
CA THR A 107 -6.47 -4.74 20.84
C THR A 107 -7.19 -5.91 20.16
N MET A 108 -8.04 -6.62 20.89
CA MET A 108 -8.90 -7.65 20.30
C MET A 108 -9.91 -7.06 19.30
N GLU A 109 -10.43 -5.85 19.55
CA GLU A 109 -11.29 -5.13 18.60
C GLU A 109 -10.53 -4.75 17.33
N TRP A 110 -9.24 -4.41 17.43
CA TRP A 110 -8.37 -4.21 16.26
C TRP A 110 -8.23 -5.49 15.43
N LEU A 111 -8.02 -6.63 16.09
CA LEU A 111 -7.87 -7.93 15.43
C LEU A 111 -9.18 -8.35 14.75
N GLN A 112 -10.29 -8.30 15.47
CA GLN A 112 -11.62 -8.60 14.93
C GLN A 112 -11.96 -7.68 13.75
N GLY A 113 -11.72 -6.37 13.90
CA GLY A 113 -11.87 -5.42 12.81
C GLY A 113 -10.97 -5.70 11.61
N LYS A 114 -9.77 -6.29 11.80
CA LYS A 114 -8.91 -6.74 10.70
C LYS A 114 -9.44 -7.98 9.98
N LEU A 115 -10.16 -8.86 10.67
CA LEU A 115 -10.82 -10.00 10.05
C LEU A 115 -12.06 -9.55 9.26
N ILE A 116 -12.86 -8.62 9.80
CA ILE A 116 -13.99 -8.00 9.09
C ILE A 116 -13.51 -7.26 7.83
N GLU A 117 -12.40 -6.49 7.90
CA GLU A 117 -11.78 -5.85 6.73
C GLU A 117 -11.36 -6.86 5.62
N LEU A 118 -11.09 -8.11 5.97
CA LEU A 118 -10.73 -9.17 5.02
C LEU A 118 -11.95 -9.91 4.45
N GLY A 119 -13.16 -9.60 4.94
CA GLY A 119 -14.41 -10.22 4.50
C GLY A 119 -14.71 -11.56 5.16
N PHE A 120 -14.26 -11.78 6.40
CA PHE A 120 -14.78 -12.88 7.23
C PHE A 120 -16.16 -12.50 7.80
N PRO A 121 -17.13 -13.44 7.85
CA PRO A 121 -18.43 -13.22 8.49
C PRO A 121 -18.31 -12.92 9.99
N ASP A 122 -19.18 -12.05 10.52
CA ASP A 122 -19.11 -11.59 11.91
C ASP A 122 -19.21 -12.77 12.92
N GLU A 123 -19.98 -13.80 12.59
CA GLU A 123 -20.11 -15.04 13.37
C GLU A 123 -18.82 -15.89 13.43
N GLU A 124 -17.95 -15.81 12.41
CA GLU A 124 -16.68 -16.52 12.38
C GLU A 124 -15.54 -15.74 13.05
N VAL A 125 -15.60 -14.40 13.01
CA VAL A 125 -14.54 -13.48 13.45
C VAL A 125 -14.08 -13.76 14.88
N GLY A 126 -15.01 -14.05 15.81
CA GLY A 126 -14.67 -14.38 17.20
C GLY A 126 -13.87 -15.68 17.34
N LYS A 127 -14.31 -16.74 16.64
CA LYS A 127 -13.64 -18.05 16.63
C LYS A 127 -12.26 -17.97 16.00
N LEU A 128 -12.15 -17.26 14.87
CA LEU A 128 -10.91 -17.11 14.12
C LEU A 128 -9.89 -16.23 14.88
N ALA A 129 -10.34 -15.13 15.50
CA ALA A 129 -9.49 -14.30 16.36
C ALA A 129 -8.94 -15.09 17.56
N LYS A 130 -9.77 -15.92 18.21
CA LYS A 130 -9.31 -16.83 19.26
C LYS A 130 -8.28 -17.84 18.73
N GLY A 131 -8.57 -18.50 17.60
CA GLY A 131 -7.63 -19.45 16.99
C GLY A 131 -6.26 -18.84 16.68
N LEU A 132 -6.21 -17.60 16.21
CA LEU A 132 -4.96 -16.86 16.02
C LEU A 132 -4.19 -16.62 17.33
N CYS A 133 -4.88 -16.29 18.43
CA CYS A 133 -4.27 -16.14 19.75
C CYS A 133 -3.78 -17.47 20.32
N ASP A 134 -4.54 -18.56 20.12
CA ASP A 134 -4.20 -19.92 20.54
C ASP A 134 -3.09 -20.56 19.66
N GLY A 135 -2.57 -19.84 18.66
CA GLY A 135 -1.50 -20.31 17.77
C GLY A 135 -1.94 -21.28 16.67
N ASN A 136 -3.24 -21.45 16.45
CA ASN A 136 -3.78 -22.39 15.45
C ASN A 136 -3.31 -22.04 14.03
N ILE A 137 -2.70 -23.03 13.35
CA ILE A 137 -2.07 -22.86 12.05
C ILE A 137 -3.11 -22.63 10.95
N ASP A 138 -4.25 -23.33 10.98
CA ASP A 138 -5.30 -23.18 9.96
C ASP A 138 -5.92 -21.78 10.00
N SER A 139 -6.08 -21.21 11.19
CA SER A 139 -6.54 -19.83 11.39
C SER A 139 -5.56 -18.83 10.77
N ALA A 140 -4.25 -19.04 10.99
CA ALA A 140 -3.22 -18.19 10.39
C ALA A 140 -3.17 -18.33 8.85
N ASN A 141 -3.32 -19.55 8.33
CA ASN A 141 -3.34 -19.83 6.88
C ASN A 141 -4.57 -19.23 6.21
N GLN A 142 -5.77 -19.37 6.79
CA GLN A 142 -7.00 -18.76 6.28
C GLN A 142 -6.90 -17.23 6.22
N VAL A 143 -6.39 -16.60 7.28
CA VAL A 143 -6.20 -15.15 7.31
C VAL A 143 -5.13 -14.70 6.32
N HIS A 144 -4.04 -15.45 6.19
CA HIS A 144 -3.01 -15.15 5.19
C HIS A 144 -3.57 -15.25 3.77
N LEU A 145 -4.33 -16.31 3.46
CA LEU A 145 -4.98 -16.51 2.17
C LEU A 145 -5.90 -15.34 1.82
N ARG A 146 -6.73 -14.88 2.76
CA ARG A 146 -7.54 -13.66 2.56
C ARG A 146 -6.70 -12.40 2.39
N GLN A 147 -5.59 -12.25 3.11
CA GLN A 147 -4.70 -11.08 2.93
C GLN A 147 -4.14 -11.01 1.51
N ILE A 148 -3.69 -12.14 0.96
CA ILE A 148 -3.12 -12.18 -0.41
C ILE A 148 -4.22 -12.15 -1.48
N GLU A 149 -5.37 -12.80 -1.26
CA GLU A 149 -6.54 -12.68 -2.13
C GLU A 149 -6.99 -11.21 -2.28
N LYS A 150 -7.06 -10.48 -1.16
CA LYS A 150 -7.51 -9.08 -1.13
C LYS A 150 -6.41 -8.07 -1.49
N LEU A 151 -5.13 -8.45 -1.56
CA LEU A 151 -4.07 -7.54 -2.00
C LEU A 151 -4.07 -7.43 -3.52
N GLY A 152 -4.13 -6.21 -4.05
CA GLY A 152 -3.87 -5.93 -5.46
C GLY A 152 -2.44 -5.45 -5.65
N ILE A 153 -1.75 -5.97 -6.67
CA ILE A 153 -0.41 -5.51 -7.07
C ILE A 153 -0.42 -5.16 -8.55
N LEU A 154 0.09 -3.97 -8.88
CA LEU A 154 0.41 -3.54 -10.22
C LEU A 154 1.93 -3.52 -10.42
N CYS A 155 2.41 -4.49 -11.20
CA CYS A 155 3.81 -4.59 -11.61
C CYS A 155 4.11 -3.66 -12.81
N LEU A 156 5.19 -2.89 -12.72
CA LEU A 156 5.70 -1.94 -13.70
C LEU A 156 7.23 -2.11 -13.83
N THR A 157 7.85 -1.52 -14.86
CA THR A 157 9.32 -1.47 -15.02
C THR A 157 9.75 -0.08 -15.51
N ASN A 158 11.04 0.26 -15.42
CA ASN A 158 11.57 1.53 -15.92
C ASN A 158 12.13 1.46 -17.37
N THR A 159 11.98 0.34 -18.08
CA THR A 159 12.47 0.17 -19.45
C THR A 159 11.41 -0.39 -20.40
N ASP A 160 11.41 0.08 -21.64
CA ASP A 160 10.61 -0.40 -22.77
C ASP A 160 11.47 -1.15 -23.83
N THR A 161 12.79 -1.27 -23.63
CA THR A 161 13.72 -1.92 -24.59
C THR A 161 14.33 -3.23 -24.07
N SER A 162 13.87 -3.77 -22.94
CA SER A 162 14.35 -5.06 -22.42
C SER A 162 13.97 -6.22 -23.35
N ILE A 163 14.98 -6.83 -24.00
CA ILE A 163 14.80 -7.98 -24.90
C ILE A 163 14.10 -9.13 -24.15
N THR A 164 14.54 -9.42 -22.93
CA THR A 164 13.99 -10.49 -22.08
C THR A 164 12.51 -10.25 -21.76
N MET A 165 12.11 -9.01 -21.45
CA MET A 165 10.70 -8.71 -21.18
C MET A 165 9.83 -8.80 -22.44
N TRP A 166 10.32 -8.31 -23.59
CA TRP A 166 9.64 -8.51 -24.87
C TRP A 166 9.48 -10.00 -25.22
N ALA A 167 10.52 -10.81 -25.01
CA ALA A 167 10.47 -12.25 -25.25
C ALA A 167 9.44 -12.92 -24.32
N TYR A 168 9.54 -12.69 -23.01
CA TYR A 168 8.78 -13.43 -22.01
C TYR A 168 7.31 -13.00 -21.91
N TYR A 169 7.03 -11.69 -21.88
CA TYR A 169 5.66 -11.21 -21.64
C TYR A 169 4.81 -11.13 -22.91
N THR A 170 5.43 -10.99 -24.09
CA THR A 170 4.69 -10.71 -25.33
C THR A 170 5.21 -11.42 -26.58
N ASN A 171 6.20 -12.31 -26.47
CA ASN A 171 6.83 -13.00 -27.60
C ASN A 171 7.29 -12.05 -28.74
N HIS A 172 7.84 -10.89 -28.36
CA HIS A 172 8.22 -9.77 -29.23
C HIS A 172 7.08 -9.15 -30.06
N GLN A 173 5.82 -9.52 -29.81
CA GLN A 173 4.61 -8.91 -30.37
C GLN A 173 3.96 -7.99 -29.32
N GLY A 174 2.76 -7.46 -29.58
CA GLY A 174 2.05 -6.60 -28.65
C GLY A 174 2.62 -5.18 -28.56
N TYR A 175 2.42 -4.55 -27.40
CA TYR A 175 2.78 -3.16 -27.14
C TYR A 175 3.17 -2.94 -25.68
N CYS A 176 3.95 -1.90 -25.44
CA CYS A 176 4.37 -1.41 -24.14
C CYS A 176 3.86 0.02 -23.94
N LEU A 177 3.11 0.26 -22.87
CA LEU A 177 2.60 1.59 -22.51
C LEU A 177 3.55 2.27 -21.54
N GLN A 178 3.93 3.52 -21.84
CA GLN A 178 4.61 4.41 -20.90
C GLN A 178 3.58 5.27 -20.16
N TYR A 179 3.60 5.19 -18.84
CA TYR A 179 2.79 6.02 -17.94
C TYR A 179 3.63 7.15 -17.34
N ASP A 180 3.10 8.36 -17.39
CA ASP A 180 3.47 9.45 -16.48
C ASP A 180 3.01 9.09 -15.07
N THR A 181 3.95 8.97 -14.13
CA THR A 181 3.67 8.55 -12.75
C THR A 181 3.33 9.69 -11.80
N THR A 182 3.48 10.96 -12.19
CA THR A 182 3.44 12.16 -11.33
C THR A 182 2.24 12.23 -10.37
N ASP A 183 1.05 11.83 -10.82
CA ASP A 183 -0.11 11.64 -9.95
C ASP A 183 -0.87 10.32 -10.21
N ILE A 184 -0.18 9.28 -10.69
CA ILE A 184 -0.82 7.98 -10.94
C ILE A 184 -1.49 7.43 -9.67
N MET A 185 -0.88 7.71 -8.50
CA MET A 185 -1.39 7.33 -7.18
C MET A 185 -2.63 8.12 -6.74
N ARG A 186 -2.82 9.36 -7.22
CA ARG A 186 -4.08 10.10 -7.06
C ARG A 186 -5.19 9.38 -7.82
N ASP A 187 -4.94 9.15 -9.11
CA ASP A 187 -5.91 8.56 -10.02
C ASP A 187 -6.31 7.14 -9.55
N ILE A 188 -5.34 6.32 -9.12
CA ILE A 188 -5.55 4.99 -8.52
C ILE A 188 -6.41 5.07 -7.24
N THR A 189 -6.09 5.99 -6.32
CA THR A 189 -6.79 6.09 -5.03
C THR A 189 -8.25 6.53 -5.23
N LEU A 190 -8.48 7.55 -6.05
CA LEU A 190 -9.84 8.07 -6.30
C LEU A 190 -10.74 6.99 -6.92
N ASN A 191 -10.25 6.31 -7.96
CA ASN A 191 -11.03 5.26 -8.61
C ASN A 191 -11.22 4.02 -7.71
N PHE A 192 -10.27 3.71 -6.83
CA PHE A 192 -10.46 2.66 -5.83
C PHE A 192 -11.54 3.01 -4.80
N VAL A 193 -11.59 4.25 -4.31
CA VAL A 193 -12.63 4.74 -3.38
C VAL A 193 -14.02 4.71 -4.02
N GLU A 194 -14.13 5.14 -5.28
CA GLU A 194 -15.38 5.08 -6.04
C GLU A 194 -15.93 3.64 -6.14
N GLN A 195 -15.04 2.66 -6.36
CA GLN A 195 -15.37 1.23 -6.46
C GLN A 195 -15.56 0.49 -5.11
N MET A 196 -15.58 1.17 -3.97
CA MET A 196 -15.83 0.52 -2.69
C MET A 196 -17.33 0.23 -2.50
N ASP A 197 -17.65 -0.97 -2.04
CA ASP A 197 -19.01 -1.32 -1.64
C ASP A 197 -19.43 -0.63 -0.33
N TYR A 198 -20.75 -0.59 -0.10
CA TYR A 198 -21.33 0.09 1.04
C TYR A 198 -20.87 -0.48 2.40
N GLN A 199 -20.61 -1.78 2.49
CA GLN A 199 -20.18 -2.44 3.73
C GLN A 199 -18.75 -2.00 4.11
N LEU A 200 -17.83 -2.05 3.14
CA LEU A 200 -16.46 -1.58 3.32
C LEU A 200 -16.41 -0.08 3.64
N LEU A 201 -17.16 0.75 2.89
CA LEU A 201 -17.26 2.19 3.16
C LEU A 201 -17.76 2.48 4.57
N THR A 202 -18.85 1.82 4.98
CA THR A 202 -19.42 1.94 6.33
C THR A 202 -18.42 1.54 7.41
N HIS A 203 -17.68 0.44 7.22
CA HIS A 203 -16.67 -0.01 8.16
C HIS A 203 -15.48 0.97 8.26
N LEU A 204 -14.92 1.40 7.12
CA LEU A 204 -13.80 2.35 7.10
C LEU A 204 -14.18 3.71 7.68
N TRP A 205 -15.40 4.19 7.44
CA TRP A 205 -15.91 5.45 7.96
C TRP A 205 -16.22 5.37 9.46
N ASN A 206 -17.11 4.46 9.88
CA ASN A 206 -17.64 4.46 11.25
C ASN A 206 -16.70 3.78 12.25
N ILE A 207 -16.08 2.66 11.88
CA ILE A 207 -15.25 1.86 12.79
C ILE A 207 -13.80 2.32 12.73
N LYS A 208 -13.25 2.47 11.51
CA LYS A 208 -11.84 2.86 11.33
C LYS A 208 -11.60 4.37 11.22
N ARG A 209 -12.67 5.18 11.29
CA ARG A 209 -12.63 6.66 11.38
C ARG A 209 -11.83 7.34 10.27
N TYR A 210 -11.89 6.82 9.05
CA TYR A 210 -11.15 7.39 7.91
C TYR A 210 -11.57 8.85 7.57
N ASN A 211 -12.74 9.30 8.04
CA ASN A 211 -13.19 10.69 7.92
C ASN A 211 -12.44 11.70 8.84
N MET A 212 -11.64 11.23 9.81
CA MET A 212 -10.83 12.10 10.68
C MET A 212 -9.61 12.67 9.94
N ASN A 213 -9.15 13.86 10.35
CA ASN A 213 -7.93 14.49 9.84
C ASN A 213 -6.76 13.49 9.82
N PRO A 214 -6.06 13.32 8.68
CA PRO A 214 -4.97 12.35 8.54
C PRO A 214 -3.83 12.46 9.54
N GLU A 215 -3.47 13.66 10.01
CA GLU A 215 -2.37 13.84 10.96
C GLU A 215 -2.76 13.36 12.37
N ILE A 216 -4.03 13.53 12.73
CA ILE A 216 -4.60 12.99 13.98
C ILE A 216 -4.77 11.47 13.87
N ARG A 217 -5.19 10.98 12.70
CA ARG A 217 -5.49 9.56 12.48
C ARG A 217 -4.26 8.69 12.24
N CYS A 218 -3.23 9.24 11.60
CA CYS A 218 -2.02 8.57 11.15
C CYS A 218 -0.76 9.31 11.65
N PRO A 219 -0.63 9.58 12.97
CA PRO A 219 0.53 10.31 13.52
C PRO A 219 1.85 9.55 13.31
N ASP A 220 1.78 8.25 13.04
CA ASP A 220 2.89 7.38 12.66
C ASP A 220 3.44 7.65 11.24
N ARG A 221 2.76 8.46 10.40
CA ARG A 221 3.10 8.62 8.96
C ARG A 221 3.11 10.09 8.49
N PRO A 222 3.82 11.01 9.16
CA PRO A 222 3.79 12.44 8.82
C PRO A 222 4.07 12.72 7.34
N ASN A 223 5.04 12.01 6.74
CA ASN A 223 5.41 12.19 5.33
C ASN A 223 4.33 11.70 4.36
N ARG A 224 3.61 10.61 4.67
CA ARG A 224 2.42 10.20 3.88
C ARG A 224 1.25 11.16 4.06
N CYS A 225 1.08 11.76 5.25
CA CYS A 225 0.08 12.79 5.49
C CYS A 225 0.36 14.04 4.64
N MET A 226 1.62 14.51 4.61
CA MET A 226 2.04 15.63 3.78
C MET A 226 1.80 15.36 2.28
N GLU A 227 2.23 14.20 1.78
CA GLU A 227 2.02 13.83 0.37
C GLU A 227 0.53 13.66 0.02
N SER A 228 -0.30 13.16 0.95
CA SER A 228 -1.75 13.10 0.74
C SER A 228 -2.39 14.50 0.55
N LYS A 229 -1.85 15.53 1.21
CA LYS A 229 -2.29 16.92 1.03
C LYS A 229 -1.80 17.52 -0.29
N ARG A 230 -0.66 17.07 -0.83
CA ARG A 230 -0.18 17.42 -2.19
C ARG A 230 -1.05 16.79 -3.26
N LEU A 231 -1.37 15.50 -3.11
CA LEU A 231 -2.12 14.73 -4.10
C LEU A 231 -3.61 15.11 -4.14
N PHE A 232 -4.28 15.25 -3.00
CA PHE A 232 -5.74 15.37 -2.95
C PHE A 232 -6.19 16.75 -2.47
N ASN A 233 -7.11 17.35 -3.22
CA ASN A 233 -7.86 18.54 -2.84
C ASN A 233 -9.36 18.33 -3.11
N ASP A 234 -10.19 19.21 -2.54
CA ASP A 234 -11.65 19.20 -2.67
C ASP A 234 -12.14 19.10 -4.11
N THR A 235 -11.50 19.79 -5.05
CA THR A 235 -11.90 19.84 -6.47
C THR A 235 -11.73 18.46 -7.12
N PHE A 236 -10.58 17.82 -6.94
CA PHE A 236 -10.33 16.47 -7.49
C PHE A 236 -11.20 15.41 -6.84
N VAL A 237 -11.47 15.52 -5.54
CA VAL A 237 -12.36 14.58 -4.82
C VAL A 237 -13.80 14.70 -5.32
N LYS A 238 -14.32 15.92 -5.45
CA LYS A 238 -15.69 16.19 -5.94
C LYS A 238 -15.90 15.79 -7.41
N SER A 239 -14.87 15.90 -8.26
CA SER A 239 -15.00 15.54 -9.67
C SER A 239 -14.85 14.04 -9.96
N ALA A 240 -14.23 13.27 -9.05
CA ALA A 240 -13.87 11.87 -9.28
C ALA A 240 -14.70 10.86 -8.50
N ILE A 241 -15.49 11.29 -7.51
CA ILE A 241 -16.30 10.41 -6.66
C ILE A 241 -17.79 10.78 -6.80
N SER A 242 -18.59 9.83 -7.28
CA SER A 242 -20.05 9.90 -7.39
C SER A 242 -20.77 8.81 -6.58
N ASN A 243 -20.02 7.96 -5.87
CA ASN A 243 -20.55 6.93 -4.99
C ASN A 243 -21.49 7.52 -3.91
N LYS A 244 -22.75 7.05 -3.91
CA LYS A 244 -23.86 7.59 -3.13
C LYS A 244 -23.64 7.64 -1.62
N PHE A 245 -22.71 6.84 -1.09
CA PHE A 245 -22.32 6.88 0.31
C PHE A 245 -21.85 8.28 0.78
N PHE A 246 -21.27 9.06 -0.14
CA PHE A 246 -20.68 10.37 0.15
C PHE A 246 -21.63 11.56 -0.06
N GLU A 247 -22.78 11.40 -0.74
CA GLU A 247 -23.71 12.49 -1.12
C GLU A 247 -24.11 13.43 0.03
N ARG A 248 -24.21 12.90 1.26
CA ARG A 248 -24.65 13.63 2.46
C ARG A 248 -23.54 13.82 3.50
N LYS A 249 -22.28 13.61 3.12
CA LYS A 249 -21.12 13.80 3.99
C LYS A 249 -20.53 15.19 3.80
N LYS A 250 -19.85 15.72 4.81
CA LYS A 250 -19.17 17.00 4.66
C LYS A 250 -17.97 16.87 3.71
N PRO A 251 -17.70 17.82 2.80
CA PRO A 251 -16.56 17.74 1.88
C PRO A 251 -15.21 17.49 2.58
N GLU A 252 -14.97 18.17 3.71
CA GLU A 252 -13.77 17.99 4.56
C GLU A 252 -13.57 16.54 5.01
N GLU A 253 -14.65 15.85 5.35
CA GLU A 253 -14.63 14.46 5.81
C GLU A 253 -14.40 13.48 4.65
N VAL A 254 -14.90 13.78 3.45
CA VAL A 254 -14.66 12.99 2.25
C VAL A 254 -13.21 13.14 1.78
N LEU A 255 -12.65 14.36 1.81
CA LEU A 255 -11.23 14.59 1.54
C LEU A 255 -10.33 13.83 2.52
N ASN A 256 -10.62 13.94 3.82
CA ASN A 256 -9.94 13.14 4.86
C ASN A 256 -10.04 11.63 4.59
N PHE A 257 -11.21 11.15 4.16
CA PHE A 257 -11.41 9.73 3.83
C PHE A 257 -10.48 9.27 2.71
N VAL A 258 -10.45 10.00 1.57
CA VAL A 258 -9.57 9.70 0.44
C VAL A 258 -8.10 9.73 0.85
N GLN A 259 -7.68 10.77 1.58
CA GLN A 259 -6.31 10.90 2.10
C GLN A 259 -5.92 9.72 3.01
N ASN A 260 -6.80 9.30 3.93
CA ASN A 260 -6.54 8.14 4.79
C ASN A 260 -6.55 6.80 4.03
N VAL A 261 -7.32 6.67 2.94
CA VAL A 261 -7.21 5.52 2.02
C VAL A 261 -5.81 5.48 1.39
N TYR A 262 -5.35 6.59 0.81
CA TYR A 262 -3.99 6.69 0.27
C TYR A 262 -2.89 6.35 1.30
N ILE A 263 -2.98 6.88 2.53
CA ILE A 263 -1.94 6.71 3.57
C ILE A 263 -1.83 5.26 4.08
N LYS A 264 -2.97 4.56 4.21
CA LYS A 264 -3.04 3.24 4.87
C LYS A 264 -3.35 2.07 3.90
N ARG A 265 -3.69 2.31 2.62
CA ARG A 265 -3.99 1.25 1.63
C ARG A 265 -3.06 1.24 0.41
N CYS A 266 -2.55 2.39 0.00
CA CYS A 266 -1.70 2.52 -1.18
C CYS A 266 -0.22 2.55 -0.77
N TRP A 267 0.65 1.89 -1.54
CA TRP A 267 2.11 1.97 -1.41
C TRP A 267 2.78 1.73 -2.77
N ALA A 268 4.02 2.22 -2.95
CA ALA A 268 4.76 2.07 -4.20
C ALA A 268 6.26 1.88 -3.90
N ASN A 269 6.88 0.80 -4.39
CA ASN A 269 8.27 0.42 -4.11
C ASN A 269 8.95 -0.23 -5.31
N HIS A 270 10.28 -0.10 -5.38
CA HIS A 270 11.14 -0.98 -6.17
C HIS A 270 11.21 -2.38 -5.54
N VAL A 271 11.26 -3.43 -6.36
CA VAL A 271 11.40 -4.82 -5.91
C VAL A 271 12.84 -5.10 -5.51
N GLN A 272 13.02 -5.67 -4.31
CA GLN A 272 14.34 -6.07 -3.81
C GLN A 272 14.66 -7.48 -4.30
N TYR A 273 15.72 -7.59 -5.11
CA TYR A 273 16.19 -8.86 -5.65
C TYR A 273 17.16 -9.53 -4.69
N VAL A 274 16.92 -10.80 -4.36
CA VAL A 274 17.70 -11.57 -3.38
C VAL A 274 18.17 -12.90 -3.96
N GLU A 275 19.39 -13.32 -3.62
CA GLU A 275 19.93 -14.62 -4.07
C GLU A 275 19.14 -15.81 -3.53
N ARG A 276 18.63 -15.68 -2.30
CA ARG A 276 17.80 -16.67 -1.61
C ARG A 276 16.67 -15.95 -0.89
N LEU A 277 15.47 -16.50 -0.98
CA LEU A 277 14.38 -16.07 -0.11
C LEU A 277 14.73 -16.40 1.34
N ASN A 278 14.42 -15.47 2.25
CA ASN A 278 14.73 -15.64 3.66
C ASN A 278 14.01 -16.87 4.23
N MET A 279 14.76 -17.79 4.85
CA MET A 279 14.18 -18.97 5.51
C MET A 279 13.30 -18.61 6.70
N GLN A 280 13.48 -17.41 7.28
CA GLN A 280 12.58 -16.88 8.29
C GLN A 280 11.29 -16.38 7.63
N LYS A 281 10.21 -17.14 7.85
CA LYS A 281 8.85 -16.79 7.38
C LYS A 281 8.46 -15.37 7.83
N PRO A 282 7.95 -14.51 6.92
CA PRO A 282 7.48 -13.18 7.29
C PRO A 282 6.26 -13.22 8.22
N ASN A 283 6.03 -12.14 8.95
CA ASN A 283 4.88 -12.05 9.86
C ASN A 283 3.54 -12.00 9.11
N LEU A 284 2.53 -12.68 9.67
CA LEU A 284 1.13 -12.61 9.23
C LEU A 284 0.63 -11.16 9.26
N PHE A 285 0.83 -10.47 10.38
CA PHE A 285 0.47 -9.06 10.55
C PHE A 285 1.71 -8.17 10.57
N PHE A 286 1.62 -7.03 9.89
CA PHE A 286 2.72 -6.06 9.79
C PHE A 286 3.08 -5.49 11.18
N ASP A 287 4.37 -5.47 11.49
CA ASP A 287 4.92 -4.97 12.76
C ASP A 287 5.79 -3.74 12.49
N GLU A 288 5.24 -2.55 12.72
CA GLU A 288 5.91 -1.27 12.39
C GLU A 288 7.21 -1.09 13.20
N SER A 289 7.28 -1.65 14.41
CA SER A 289 8.42 -1.49 15.32
C SER A 289 9.68 -2.28 14.91
N ARG A 290 9.55 -3.28 14.03
CA ARG A 290 10.67 -4.17 13.65
C ARG A 290 11.33 -3.80 12.32
N GLY A 291 10.80 -2.86 11.55
CA GLY A 291 11.36 -2.44 10.24
C GLY A 291 11.30 -3.49 9.12
N ILE A 292 11.21 -4.79 9.43
CA ILE A 292 11.20 -5.95 8.51
C ILE A 292 9.85 -6.08 7.74
N GLY A 293 9.07 -5.00 7.64
CA GLY A 293 7.69 -5.01 7.17
C GLY A 293 7.51 -5.12 5.64
N SER A 294 8.54 -4.82 4.84
CA SER A 294 8.45 -4.77 3.38
C SER A 294 8.67 -6.11 2.67
N GLY A 295 9.25 -7.10 3.37
CA GLY A 295 9.76 -8.35 2.77
C GLY A 295 8.75 -9.11 1.91
N LYS A 296 7.58 -9.42 2.47
CA LYS A 296 6.70 -10.47 1.91
C LYS A 296 6.08 -10.20 0.54
N TYR A 297 6.03 -8.95 0.08
CA TYR A 297 5.37 -8.57 -1.19
C TYR A 297 6.28 -7.80 -2.17
N ASN A 298 7.51 -7.48 -1.76
CA ASN A 298 8.47 -6.69 -2.54
C ASN A 298 9.86 -7.34 -2.59
N HIS A 299 9.93 -8.67 -2.49
CA HIS A 299 11.15 -9.44 -2.70
C HIS A 299 10.93 -10.46 -3.80
N LYS A 300 11.94 -10.65 -4.65
CA LYS A 300 11.93 -11.63 -5.74
C LYS A 300 13.33 -12.25 -5.87
N LEU A 301 13.41 -13.48 -6.41
CA LEU A 301 14.70 -14.13 -6.61
C LEU A 301 15.54 -13.38 -7.65
N ASN A 302 16.86 -13.33 -7.46
CA ASN A 302 17.78 -12.55 -8.29
C ASN A 302 17.81 -12.96 -9.77
N VAL A 303 17.35 -14.17 -10.10
CA VAL A 303 17.12 -14.63 -11.49
C VAL A 303 16.16 -13.73 -12.27
N TRP A 304 15.27 -13.01 -11.58
CA TRP A 304 14.31 -12.07 -12.16
C TRP A 304 14.78 -10.60 -12.15
N SER A 305 16.01 -10.32 -11.73
CA SER A 305 16.53 -8.93 -11.60
C SER A 305 16.48 -8.11 -12.89
N GLY A 306 16.54 -8.78 -14.05
CA GLY A 306 16.42 -8.14 -15.38
C GLY A 306 15.06 -7.53 -15.71
N GLU A 307 14.02 -7.76 -14.91
CA GLU A 307 12.73 -7.06 -15.04
C GLU A 307 12.80 -5.61 -14.51
N ASN A 308 13.70 -5.34 -13.57
CA ASN A 308 13.81 -4.09 -12.80
C ASN A 308 12.44 -3.56 -12.32
N GLU A 309 11.74 -4.39 -11.57
CA GLU A 309 10.31 -4.25 -11.29
C GLU A 309 10.03 -3.19 -10.21
N TYR A 310 8.98 -2.39 -10.45
CA TYR A 310 8.37 -1.48 -9.48
C TYR A 310 6.93 -1.91 -9.24
N ARG A 311 6.53 -2.03 -7.97
CA ARG A 311 5.20 -2.45 -7.54
C ARG A 311 4.43 -1.31 -6.93
N ILE A 312 3.23 -1.06 -7.46
CA ILE A 312 2.20 -0.31 -6.75
C ILE A 312 1.24 -1.30 -6.11
N GLY A 313 1.14 -1.29 -4.79
CA GLY A 313 0.26 -2.16 -4.02
C GLY A 313 -0.97 -1.43 -3.48
N LEU A 314 -2.10 -2.14 -3.51
CA LEU A 314 -3.42 -1.67 -3.12
C LEU A 314 -4.08 -2.68 -2.16
N SER A 315 -4.07 -2.37 -0.86
CA SER A 315 -4.73 -3.20 0.15
C SER A 315 -6.25 -3.17 -0.05
N LEU A 316 -6.86 -4.36 -0.13
CA LEU A 316 -8.27 -4.58 -0.52
C LEU A 316 -8.56 -4.30 -2.01
N GLY A 317 -7.51 -4.16 -2.83
CA GLY A 317 -7.56 -3.95 -4.29
C GLY A 317 -7.39 -5.19 -5.16
N GLY A 318 -7.36 -6.39 -4.58
CA GLY A 318 -7.12 -7.64 -5.31
C GLY A 318 -8.12 -7.88 -6.44
N ARG A 319 -7.61 -8.21 -7.64
CA ARG A 319 -8.36 -8.47 -8.88
C ARG A 319 -9.26 -7.32 -9.36
N LYS A 320 -8.97 -6.07 -8.95
CA LYS A 320 -9.70 -4.89 -9.43
C LYS A 320 -9.07 -4.30 -10.70
N LEU A 321 -9.93 -3.89 -11.62
CA LEU A 321 -9.57 -3.00 -12.72
C LEU A 321 -9.72 -1.56 -12.24
N ILE A 322 -8.59 -0.89 -11.98
CA ILE A 322 -8.55 0.51 -11.58
C ILE A 322 -8.38 1.37 -12.83
N ARG A 323 -9.21 2.40 -13.00
CA ARG A 323 -9.12 3.35 -14.12
C ARG A 323 -8.39 4.60 -13.68
N ILE A 324 -7.29 4.92 -14.36
CA ILE A 324 -6.59 6.20 -14.25
C ILE A 324 -6.98 7.13 -15.40
N ASN A 325 -6.58 8.41 -15.33
CA ASN A 325 -6.79 9.33 -16.45
C ASN A 325 -6.01 8.81 -17.69
N PRO A 326 -6.66 8.58 -18.85
CA PRO A 326 -5.99 8.04 -20.03
C PRO A 326 -4.79 8.89 -20.48
N THR A 327 -4.83 10.21 -20.28
CA THR A 327 -3.74 11.14 -20.64
C THR A 327 -2.42 10.88 -19.90
N ARG A 328 -2.39 9.99 -18.91
CA ARG A 328 -1.16 9.45 -18.30
C ARG A 328 -0.36 8.59 -19.27
N ILE A 329 -1.00 7.98 -20.26
CA ILE A 329 -0.32 7.22 -21.32
C ILE A 329 0.34 8.23 -22.26
N LYS A 330 1.66 8.37 -22.17
CA LYS A 330 2.44 9.36 -22.95
C LYS A 330 3.11 8.76 -24.18
N ARG A 331 3.38 7.45 -24.17
CA ARG A 331 4.02 6.72 -25.29
C ARG A 331 3.46 5.31 -25.40
N ILE A 332 3.39 4.83 -26.62
CA ILE A 332 3.16 3.42 -26.95
C ILE A 332 4.33 2.95 -27.82
N VAL A 333 4.94 1.85 -27.42
CA VAL A 333 6.03 1.21 -28.14
C VAL A 333 5.56 -0.17 -28.57
N PHE A 334 5.54 -0.45 -29.86
CA PHE A 334 5.12 -1.74 -30.40
C PHE A 334 6.31 -2.71 -30.51
N GLY A 335 6.04 -3.99 -30.25
CA GLY A 335 7.06 -5.04 -30.38
C GLY A 335 7.62 -5.17 -31.79
N TYR A 336 8.85 -5.69 -31.90
CA TYR A 336 9.56 -5.88 -33.18
C TYR A 336 8.74 -6.73 -34.16
N ASN A 337 8.13 -7.81 -33.67
CA ASN A 337 7.31 -8.73 -34.46
C ASN A 337 5.83 -8.32 -34.54
N SER A 338 5.44 -7.13 -34.05
CA SER A 338 4.04 -6.69 -34.08
C SER A 338 3.58 -6.42 -35.52
N PRO A 339 2.51 -7.10 -35.99
CA PRO A 339 1.97 -6.89 -37.32
C PRO A 339 1.38 -5.49 -37.47
N ASP A 340 1.51 -4.91 -38.66
CA ASP A 340 1.03 -3.54 -38.90
C ASP A 340 -0.50 -3.44 -38.80
N SER A 341 -1.24 -4.51 -39.11
CA SER A 341 -2.68 -4.59 -38.85
C SER A 341 -3.04 -4.48 -37.36
N SER A 342 -2.22 -5.06 -36.46
CA SER A 342 -2.40 -4.93 -35.01
C SER A 342 -2.00 -3.53 -34.52
N ILE A 343 -0.97 -2.93 -35.11
CA ILE A 343 -0.56 -1.55 -34.84
C ILE A 343 -1.69 -0.58 -35.21
N THR A 344 -2.21 -0.66 -36.43
CA THR A 344 -3.37 0.12 -36.90
C THR A 344 -4.60 -0.11 -36.02
N SER A 345 -4.87 -1.35 -35.59
CA SER A 345 -5.98 -1.65 -34.67
C SER A 345 -5.85 -0.91 -33.33
N ILE A 346 -4.66 -0.90 -32.73
CA ILE A 346 -4.39 -0.18 -31.48
C ILE A 346 -4.52 1.34 -31.68
N ILE A 347 -4.00 1.88 -32.80
CA ILE A 347 -4.14 3.29 -33.17
C ILE A 347 -5.62 3.68 -33.29
N LYS A 348 -6.45 2.86 -33.95
CA LYS A 348 -7.90 3.09 -34.08
C LYS A 348 -8.63 3.02 -32.74
N ILE A 349 -8.23 2.13 -31.82
CA ILE A 349 -8.82 2.03 -30.47
C ILE A 349 -8.52 3.28 -29.62
N ILE A 350 -7.34 3.88 -29.77
CA ILE A 350 -6.97 5.12 -29.09
C ILE A 350 -7.84 6.29 -29.59
N GLY A 351 -8.01 6.37 -30.91
CA GLY A 351 -8.73 7.46 -31.56
C GLY A 351 -8.11 8.82 -31.22
N GLU A 352 -8.96 9.82 -30.98
CA GLU A 352 -8.49 11.16 -30.59
C GLU A 352 -8.35 11.37 -29.08
N ASN A 353 -8.78 10.40 -28.25
CA ASN A 353 -8.91 10.57 -26.80
C ASN A 353 -7.58 10.89 -26.10
N ILE A 354 -6.48 10.36 -26.62
CA ILE A 354 -5.11 10.66 -26.19
C ILE A 354 -4.20 10.71 -27.42
N LYS A 355 -3.16 11.56 -27.36
CA LYS A 355 -2.15 11.70 -28.43
C LYS A 355 -0.77 11.25 -27.93
N PRO A 356 -0.55 9.94 -27.70
CA PRO A 356 0.73 9.42 -27.24
C PRO A 356 1.76 9.44 -28.38
N GLN A 357 3.04 9.52 -28.03
CA GLN A 357 4.11 9.25 -28.99
C GLN A 357 4.09 7.78 -29.40
N LEU A 358 4.29 7.47 -30.67
CA LEU A 358 4.26 6.10 -31.20
C LEU A 358 5.64 5.67 -31.70
N PHE A 359 6.06 4.47 -31.32
CA PHE A 359 7.34 3.88 -31.75
C PHE A 359 7.18 2.39 -32.04
N LYS A 360 8.05 1.82 -32.88
CA LYS A 360 8.27 0.38 -33.01
C LYS A 360 9.65 0.04 -32.45
N ILE A 361 9.81 -1.14 -31.86
CA ILE A 361 11.12 -1.69 -31.51
C ILE A 361 11.83 -2.14 -32.77
N ASP A 362 13.11 -1.78 -32.88
CA ASP A 362 14.03 -2.26 -33.92
C ASP A 362 15.30 -2.88 -33.33
N LYS A 363 16.01 -3.64 -34.15
CA LYS A 363 17.33 -4.21 -33.81
C LYS A 363 18.42 -3.16 -34.00
N GLY A 364 19.01 -2.69 -32.89
CA GLY A 364 20.27 -1.97 -32.89
C GLY A 364 21.48 -2.92 -32.77
N ALA A 365 22.69 -2.35 -32.80
CA ALA A 365 23.94 -3.12 -32.81
C ALA A 365 24.17 -3.98 -31.54
N THR A 366 23.67 -3.54 -30.39
CA THR A 366 23.87 -4.21 -29.08
C THR A 366 22.57 -4.50 -28.32
N GLY A 367 21.41 -4.23 -28.92
CA GLY A 367 20.12 -4.43 -28.28
C GLY A 367 18.97 -3.73 -29.01
N PHE A 368 17.81 -3.67 -28.38
CA PHE A 368 16.64 -3.02 -28.95
C PHE A 368 16.70 -1.49 -28.87
N VAL A 369 16.37 -0.84 -29.98
CA VAL A 369 16.20 0.61 -30.12
C VAL A 369 14.75 0.92 -30.50
N ARG A 370 14.38 2.20 -30.53
CA ARG A 370 13.03 2.66 -30.87
C ARG A 370 13.08 3.51 -32.13
N SER A 371 12.28 3.16 -33.13
CA SER A 371 12.04 4.01 -34.32
C SER A 371 10.67 4.67 -34.21
N PRO A 372 10.53 5.97 -34.52
CA PRO A 372 9.23 6.64 -34.47
C PRO A 372 8.30 6.10 -35.55
N ILE A 373 7.02 5.92 -35.21
CA ILE A 373 5.96 5.61 -36.18
C ILE A 373 5.33 6.94 -36.60
N ILE A 374 5.40 7.25 -37.89
CA ILE A 374 4.69 8.38 -38.49
C ILE A 374 3.38 7.83 -39.06
N ILE A 375 2.24 8.29 -38.56
CA ILE A 375 0.94 8.03 -39.17
C ILE A 375 0.75 9.03 -40.32
N PRO A 376 0.54 8.59 -41.57
CA PRO A 376 0.14 9.48 -42.66
C PRO A 376 -1.23 10.09 -42.35
N ASN A 377 -1.40 11.40 -42.56
CA ASN A 377 -2.62 12.15 -42.19
C ASN A 377 -3.93 11.59 -42.78
N GLU A 378 -3.85 10.81 -43.86
CA GLU A 378 -5.00 10.18 -44.54
C GLU A 378 -5.63 9.04 -43.73
N SER A 379 -4.93 8.46 -42.75
CA SER A 379 -5.37 7.26 -42.00
C SER A 379 -6.42 7.52 -40.91
N LEU A 380 -6.89 8.77 -40.75
CA LEU A 380 -7.75 9.22 -39.65
C LEU A 380 -9.16 9.65 -40.11
N GLN A 381 -9.55 9.38 -41.35
CA GLN A 381 -10.83 9.83 -41.94
C GLN A 381 -11.81 8.70 -42.32
N GLU A 382 -11.66 7.48 -41.78
CA GLU A 382 -12.59 6.33 -41.97
C GLU A 382 -13.06 5.67 -40.66
#